data_AF-A0A316RGF0-F1
#
_entry.id   AF-A0A316RGF0-F1
#
_cell.length_a   1.000
_cell.length_b   1.000
_cell.length_c   1.000
_cell.angle_alpha   90.00
_cell.angle_beta   90.00
_cell.angle_gamma   90.00
#
_symmetry.space_group_name_H-M   'P 1'
#
loop_
_entity.id
_entity.type
_entity.pdbx_description
1 polymer ?
#
loop_
_entity_poly.entity_id
_entity_poly.type
_entity_poly.pdbx_seq_one_letter_code
_entity_poly.pdbx_strand_id
1 'polypeptide(L)'
;MKPTLFVLAAGMGSRYGGLKQLDGLGPHGETIMDYSIYDAIRSGFGKVVFVIRKDFEDDFRSKILSKYEGHIPVEVVFQSTDALPEGFTCPEGRTKPWGTNHAVLMGKDAIKEPFAVINADDFYGRNTFEVMAAELSRPRDRKGDYCMVAFQVGNTMSEGGTVSRGVCHEKNGFLDTVVERTDIGYAADGTVEFTDENGNKQKLAPETPVSMNMWGFTTDYFDYSEKAFVEFLKENIDKPKAEYFIPSVVNQMINSGLATVRVLKTSSKWFGVTYANDRPVVVAKFAELHASGEYPEKMF
;
A
#
# COMPACT_ATOMS: atom_id res chain seq x y z
N MET A 1 10.59 20.71 -2.86
CA MET A 1 9.96 20.09 -1.66
C MET A 1 10.25 18.59 -1.73
N LYS A 2 10.56 17.93 -0.61
CA LYS A 2 10.73 16.47 -0.60
C LYS A 2 9.45 15.82 -0.04
N PRO A 3 8.87 14.81 -0.70
CA PRO A 3 7.67 14.15 -0.20
C PRO A 3 7.98 13.20 0.97
N THR A 4 6.95 12.87 1.75
CA THR A 4 7.02 11.81 2.76
C THR A 4 6.66 10.44 2.14
N LEU A 5 7.35 9.38 2.54
CA LEU A 5 6.92 8.01 2.28
C LEU A 5 6.13 7.50 3.51
N PHE A 6 4.90 7.07 3.31
CA PHE A 6 4.05 6.54 4.37
C PHE A 6 3.83 5.04 4.17
N VAL A 7 4.38 4.24 5.08
CA VAL A 7 4.42 2.78 4.97
C VAL A 7 3.35 2.16 5.87
N LEU A 8 2.44 1.41 5.24
CA LEU A 8 1.37 0.68 5.93
C LEU A 8 1.91 -0.64 6.50
N ALA A 9 2.34 -0.59 7.76
CA ALA A 9 2.96 -1.71 8.47
C ALA A 9 2.08 -2.33 9.58
N ALA A 10 0.81 -1.92 9.73
CA ALA A 10 -0.08 -2.38 10.80
C ALA A 10 -0.74 -3.77 10.57
N GLY A 11 -0.41 -4.46 9.48
CA GLY A 11 -1.01 -5.74 9.08
C GLY A 11 -0.73 -6.92 10.04
N MET A 12 -1.64 -7.90 10.06
CA MET A 12 -1.59 -9.04 11.01
C MET A 12 -0.73 -10.23 10.57
N GLY A 13 -0.24 -10.29 9.32
CA GLY A 13 0.67 -11.36 8.85
C GLY A 13 0.13 -12.80 8.93
N SER A 14 -1.18 -12.99 9.15
CA SER A 14 -1.76 -14.28 9.54
C SER A 14 -1.58 -15.43 8.53
N ARG A 15 -1.45 -15.12 7.23
CA ARG A 15 -1.19 -16.11 6.17
C ARG A 15 0.25 -16.63 6.16
N TYR A 16 1.17 -15.93 6.81
CA TYR A 16 2.61 -16.20 6.80
C TYR A 16 3.12 -16.83 8.12
N GLY A 17 2.29 -16.87 9.17
CA GLY A 17 2.67 -17.51 10.45
C GLY A 17 3.65 -16.69 11.32
N GLY A 18 3.77 -15.38 11.09
CA GLY A 18 4.64 -14.48 11.85
C GLY A 18 4.65 -13.05 11.30
N LEU A 19 5.53 -12.19 11.83
CA LEU A 19 5.76 -10.83 11.30
C LEU A 19 6.51 -10.89 9.97
N LYS A 20 5.75 -11.06 8.86
CA LYS A 20 6.27 -11.12 7.48
C LYS A 20 7.24 -9.98 7.13
N GLN A 21 7.04 -8.79 7.70
CA GLN A 21 7.87 -7.60 7.47
C GLN A 21 9.31 -7.74 7.98
N LEU A 22 9.57 -8.71 8.86
CA LEU A 22 10.90 -9.00 9.42
C LEU A 22 11.64 -10.12 8.67
N ASP A 23 11.04 -10.74 7.65
CA ASP A 23 11.69 -11.83 6.91
C ASP A 23 12.78 -11.30 5.98
N GLY A 24 13.99 -11.81 6.17
CA GLY A 24 15.15 -11.54 5.32
C GLY A 24 15.04 -12.32 4.02
N LEU A 25 14.79 -11.60 2.93
CA LEU A 25 14.58 -12.15 1.59
C LEU A 25 15.72 -11.79 0.64
N GLY A 26 16.47 -10.74 0.94
CA GLY A 26 17.70 -10.38 0.25
C GLY A 26 18.88 -11.29 0.60
N PRO A 27 19.92 -11.31 -0.24
CA PRO A 27 21.10 -12.16 -0.06
C PRO A 27 21.89 -11.86 1.22
N HIS A 28 21.74 -10.67 1.80
CA HIS A 28 22.40 -10.26 3.04
C HIS A 28 21.41 -10.08 4.20
N GLY A 29 20.21 -10.67 4.09
CA GLY A 29 19.17 -10.66 5.13
C GLY A 29 18.23 -9.45 5.07
N GLU A 30 18.23 -8.71 3.96
CA GLU A 30 17.39 -7.52 3.80
C GLU A 30 15.92 -7.90 3.63
N THR A 31 15.03 -7.12 4.23
CA THR A 31 13.58 -7.32 4.10
C THR A 31 13.05 -6.59 2.87
N ILE A 32 11.85 -6.93 2.38
CA ILE A 32 11.20 -6.17 1.29
C ILE A 32 11.08 -4.67 1.62
N MET A 33 10.85 -4.35 2.90
CA MET A 33 10.79 -2.97 3.38
C MET A 33 12.12 -2.25 3.18
N ASP A 34 13.26 -2.91 3.42
CA ASP A 34 14.60 -2.32 3.23
C ASP A 34 14.80 -1.81 1.80
N TYR A 35 14.41 -2.61 0.81
CA TYR A 35 14.47 -2.19 -0.60
C TYR A 35 13.57 -0.98 -0.89
N SER A 36 12.37 -0.95 -0.31
CA SER A 36 11.44 0.18 -0.48
C SER A 36 11.99 1.48 0.12
N ILE A 37 12.56 1.41 1.33
CA ILE A 37 13.17 2.58 1.98
C ILE A 37 14.42 3.03 1.22
N TYR A 38 15.25 2.08 0.78
CA TYR A 38 16.46 2.38 0.01
C TYR A 38 16.13 3.09 -1.30
N ASP A 39 15.15 2.59 -2.07
CA ASP A 39 14.72 3.24 -3.31
C ASP A 39 14.07 4.59 -3.06
N ALA A 40 13.26 4.74 -2.00
CA ALA A 40 12.67 6.02 -1.64
C ALA A 40 13.74 7.09 -1.31
N ILE A 41 14.78 6.74 -0.56
CA ILE A 41 15.91 7.64 -0.29
C ILE A 41 16.56 8.09 -1.61
N ARG A 42 16.85 7.14 -2.51
CA ARG A 42 17.47 7.41 -3.81
C ARG A 42 16.59 8.27 -4.72
N SER A 43 15.27 8.11 -4.63
CA SER A 43 14.30 8.90 -5.40
C SER A 43 14.02 10.28 -4.80
N GLY A 44 14.55 10.59 -3.62
CA GLY A 44 14.49 11.94 -3.04
C GLY A 44 13.35 12.16 -2.03
N PHE A 45 12.76 11.10 -1.49
CA PHE A 45 11.87 11.22 -0.32
C PHE A 45 12.62 11.82 0.87
N GLY A 46 11.93 12.65 1.64
CA GLY A 46 12.53 13.45 2.72
C GLY A 46 12.39 12.85 4.10
N LYS A 47 11.37 12.01 4.30
CA LYS A 47 11.01 11.39 5.58
C LYS A 47 10.22 10.12 5.32
N VAL A 48 10.30 9.17 6.24
CA VAL A 48 9.44 8.00 6.28
C VAL A 48 8.56 8.03 7.52
N VAL A 49 7.27 7.77 7.34
CA VAL A 49 6.33 7.53 8.44
C VAL A 49 5.87 6.09 8.35
N PHE A 50 5.84 5.39 9.48
CA PHE A 50 5.31 4.03 9.58
C PHE A 50 4.04 4.05 10.41
N VAL A 51 2.96 3.45 9.90
CA VAL A 51 1.80 3.11 10.73
C VAL A 51 1.92 1.65 11.16
N ILE A 52 2.06 1.42 12.46
CA ILE A 52 2.18 0.10 13.07
C ILE A 52 1.08 -0.12 14.11
N ARG A 53 1.06 -1.29 14.75
CA ARG A 53 0.28 -1.49 15.98
C ARG A 53 1.19 -1.38 17.19
N LYS A 54 0.61 -0.98 18.33
CA LYS A 54 1.35 -0.71 19.56
C LYS A 54 1.99 -1.96 20.18
N ASP A 55 1.38 -3.12 19.97
CA ASP A 55 1.79 -4.43 20.52
C ASP A 55 3.18 -4.91 20.07
N PHE A 56 3.69 -4.43 18.93
CA PHE A 56 5.02 -4.81 18.42
C PHE A 56 5.98 -3.63 18.24
N GLU A 57 5.70 -2.48 18.88
CA GLU A 57 6.52 -1.26 18.73
C GLU A 57 8.01 -1.50 19.08
N ASP A 58 8.30 -2.14 20.21
CA ASP A 58 9.68 -2.32 20.68
C ASP A 58 10.51 -3.19 19.71
N ASP A 59 9.91 -4.28 19.21
CA ASP A 59 10.50 -5.12 18.17
C ASP A 59 10.72 -4.33 16.87
N PHE A 60 9.73 -3.51 16.48
CA PHE A 60 9.84 -2.70 15.27
C PHE A 60 10.96 -1.67 15.38
N ARG A 61 11.06 -0.96 16.50
CA ARG A 61 12.12 0.04 16.71
C ARG A 61 13.50 -0.60 16.71
N SER A 62 13.66 -1.70 17.44
CA SER A 62 14.97 -2.36 17.61
C SER A 62 15.47 -3.07 16.35
N LYS A 63 14.57 -3.71 15.58
CA LYS A 63 14.95 -4.55 14.42
C LYS A 63 14.78 -3.86 13.06
N ILE A 64 13.86 -2.90 12.95
CA ILE A 64 13.56 -2.20 11.69
C ILE A 64 14.13 -0.78 11.71
N LEU A 65 13.66 0.07 12.63
CA LEU A 65 14.02 1.50 12.57
C LEU A 65 15.50 1.78 12.81
N SER A 66 16.16 0.95 13.63
CA SER A 66 17.60 1.05 13.90
C SER A 66 18.45 0.98 12.62
N LYS A 67 17.98 0.32 11.57
CA LYS A 67 18.67 0.26 10.27
C LYS A 67 18.63 1.58 9.50
N TYR A 68 17.61 2.41 9.74
CA TYR A 68 17.38 3.63 8.96
C TYR A 68 17.90 4.89 9.67
N GLU A 69 18.32 4.74 10.93
CA GLU A 69 18.90 5.82 11.73
C GLU A 69 20.13 6.42 11.03
N GLY A 70 20.17 7.74 10.91
CA GLY A 70 21.23 8.44 10.18
C GLY A 70 21.10 8.44 8.65
N HIS A 71 20.19 7.65 8.06
CA HIS A 71 19.95 7.62 6.61
C HIS A 71 18.76 8.48 6.19
N ILE A 72 17.65 8.42 6.92
CA ILE A 72 16.43 9.22 6.67
C ILE A 72 15.66 9.46 7.97
N PRO A 73 15.03 10.64 8.19
CA PRO A 73 14.14 10.83 9.32
C PRO A 73 12.99 9.82 9.29
N VAL A 74 12.72 9.20 10.44
CA VAL A 74 11.65 8.22 10.62
C VAL A 74 10.70 8.64 11.74
N GLU A 75 9.40 8.47 11.52
CA GLU A 75 8.36 8.63 12.53
C GLU A 75 7.44 7.41 12.58
N VAL A 76 6.84 7.16 13.74
CA VAL A 76 5.92 6.04 13.96
C VAL A 76 4.59 6.57 14.47
N VAL A 77 3.51 6.15 13.83
CA VAL A 77 2.13 6.38 14.25
C VAL A 77 1.44 5.02 14.48
N PHE A 78 0.33 5.03 15.22
CA PHE A 78 -0.28 3.79 15.70
C PHE A 78 -1.70 3.62 15.19
N GLN A 79 -1.99 2.48 14.58
CA GLN A 79 -3.36 2.05 14.29
C GLN A 79 -3.89 1.23 15.45
N SER A 80 -5.04 1.64 16.00
CA SER A 80 -5.81 0.90 17.01
C SER A 80 -7.29 0.82 16.59
N THR A 81 -8.01 -0.21 17.02
CA THR A 81 -9.47 -0.29 16.85
C THR A 81 -10.19 0.83 17.62
N ASP A 82 -9.55 1.38 18.65
CA ASP A 82 -10.10 2.47 19.48
C ASP A 82 -9.77 3.86 18.94
N ALA A 83 -8.97 3.97 17.87
CA ALA A 83 -8.61 5.25 17.25
C ALA A 83 -9.76 5.78 16.37
N LEU A 84 -10.88 6.12 17.01
CA LEU A 84 -12.11 6.55 16.33
C LEU A 84 -12.35 8.06 16.47
N PRO A 85 -13.09 8.68 15.53
CA PRO A 85 -13.52 10.06 15.66
C PRO A 85 -14.39 10.27 16.91
N GLU A 86 -14.45 11.52 17.39
CA GLU A 86 -15.32 11.90 18.50
C GLU A 86 -16.78 11.46 18.27
N GLY A 87 -17.41 10.93 19.32
CA GLY A 87 -18.78 10.42 19.26
C GLY A 87 -18.91 8.94 18.88
N PHE A 88 -17.81 8.26 18.53
CA PHE A 88 -17.80 6.82 18.29
C PHE A 88 -17.05 6.06 19.38
N THR A 89 -17.43 4.81 19.61
CA THR A 89 -16.76 3.89 20.53
C THR A 89 -16.62 2.54 19.85
N CYS A 90 -15.47 1.90 19.99
CA CYS A 90 -15.24 0.60 19.38
C CYS A 90 -16.21 -0.43 19.96
N PRO A 91 -16.95 -1.18 19.13
CA PRO A 91 -17.84 -2.24 19.61
C PRO A 91 -17.07 -3.33 20.36
N GLU A 92 -17.74 -3.90 21.35
CA GLU A 92 -17.22 -5.05 22.08
C GLU A 92 -16.92 -6.22 21.13
N GLY A 93 -15.77 -6.87 21.29
CA GLY A 93 -15.37 -8.03 20.48
C GLY A 93 -14.79 -7.70 19.10
N ARG A 94 -14.71 -6.43 18.69
CA ARG A 94 -14.01 -6.04 17.46
C ARG A 94 -12.51 -6.28 17.63
N THR A 95 -11.97 -7.22 16.85
CA THR A 95 -10.52 -7.52 16.80
C THR A 95 -9.90 -7.22 15.45
N LYS A 96 -10.71 -7.18 14.39
CA LYS A 96 -10.24 -6.89 13.03
C LYS A 96 -9.94 -5.39 12.89
N PRO A 97 -8.77 -4.99 12.38
CA PRO A 97 -8.47 -3.58 12.08
C PRO A 97 -9.55 -2.95 11.20
N TRP A 98 -9.73 -1.63 11.29
CA TRP A 98 -10.75 -0.91 10.53
C TRP A 98 -10.44 -0.77 9.03
N GLY A 99 -9.24 -1.12 8.56
CA GLY A 99 -8.89 -1.13 7.13
C GLY A 99 -7.72 -0.22 6.77
N THR A 100 -7.34 -0.22 5.50
CA THR A 100 -6.15 0.48 5.00
C THR A 100 -6.30 2.00 5.05
N ASN A 101 -7.48 2.56 4.76
CA ASN A 101 -7.64 4.01 4.81
C ASN A 101 -7.72 4.53 6.25
N HIS A 102 -8.18 3.69 7.19
CA HIS A 102 -8.05 3.99 8.61
C HIS A 102 -6.58 4.05 9.05
N ALA A 103 -5.72 3.16 8.52
CA ALA A 103 -4.28 3.23 8.77
C ALA A 103 -3.68 4.53 8.22
N VAL A 104 -4.13 5.00 7.05
CA VAL A 104 -3.71 6.29 6.48
C VAL A 104 -4.12 7.45 7.39
N LEU A 105 -5.34 7.44 7.98
CA LEU A 105 -5.76 8.51 8.89
C LEU A 105 -4.83 8.74 10.07
N MET A 106 -4.13 7.69 10.54
CA MET A 106 -3.17 7.80 11.64
C MET A 106 -1.96 8.69 11.31
N GLY A 107 -1.70 8.94 10.03
CA GLY A 107 -0.62 9.82 9.57
C GLY A 107 -0.95 11.32 9.59
N LYS A 108 -2.21 11.71 9.83
CA LYS A 108 -2.71 13.09 9.71
C LYS A 108 -1.87 14.11 10.48
N ASP A 109 -1.42 13.75 11.69
CA ASP A 109 -0.64 14.65 12.54
C ASP A 109 0.85 14.64 12.25
N ALA A 110 1.38 13.55 11.72
CA ALA A 110 2.81 13.39 11.39
C ALA A 110 3.18 13.91 9.99
N ILE A 111 2.22 13.93 9.05
CA ILE A 111 2.49 14.21 7.63
C ILE A 111 1.91 15.58 7.25
N LYS A 112 2.76 16.53 6.87
CA LYS A 112 2.40 17.93 6.58
C LYS A 112 2.74 18.38 5.16
N GLU A 113 3.09 17.42 4.30
CA GLU A 113 3.54 17.60 2.94
C GLU A 113 2.93 16.50 2.04
N PRO A 114 3.02 16.60 0.70
CA PRO A 114 2.63 15.53 -0.20
C PRO A 114 3.37 14.23 0.16
N PHE A 115 2.65 13.12 0.06
CA PHE A 115 3.15 11.84 0.55
C PHE A 115 2.73 10.69 -0.35
N ALA A 116 3.59 9.68 -0.43
CA ALA A 116 3.25 8.40 -1.03
C ALA A 116 2.76 7.45 0.06
N VAL A 117 1.79 6.61 -0.24
CA VAL A 117 1.36 5.48 0.59
C VAL A 117 1.83 4.20 -0.10
N ILE A 118 2.40 3.26 0.67
CA ILE A 118 2.80 1.92 0.20
C ILE A 118 2.46 0.84 1.23
N ASN A 119 2.34 -0.41 0.77
CA ASN A 119 2.36 -1.57 1.68
C ASN A 119 3.79 -1.83 2.16
N ALA A 120 3.92 -2.43 3.35
CA ALA A 120 5.20 -2.76 3.97
C ALA A 120 5.89 -4.02 3.41
N ASP A 121 5.15 -4.85 2.67
CA ASP A 121 5.51 -6.23 2.32
C ASP A 121 5.41 -6.53 0.81
N ASP A 122 5.42 -5.46 0.02
CA ASP A 122 5.42 -5.46 -1.45
C ASP A 122 6.68 -4.79 -1.99
N PHE A 123 7.31 -5.41 -2.99
CA PHE A 123 8.40 -4.79 -3.73
C PHE A 123 7.83 -4.06 -4.95
N TYR A 124 8.05 -2.75 -5.00
CA TYR A 124 7.55 -1.88 -6.08
C TYR A 124 8.59 -1.57 -7.16
N GLY A 125 9.88 -1.77 -6.83
CA GLY A 125 11.02 -1.44 -7.68
C GLY A 125 11.30 0.05 -7.82
N ARG A 126 12.58 0.37 -8.03
CA ARG A 126 13.12 1.74 -8.01
C ARG A 126 12.39 2.75 -8.88
N ASN A 127 12.07 2.42 -10.14
CA ASN A 127 11.45 3.38 -11.05
C ASN A 127 10.07 3.83 -10.55
N THR A 128 9.34 2.96 -9.84
CA THR A 128 8.08 3.32 -9.18
C THR A 128 8.26 4.45 -8.17
N PHE A 129 9.32 4.40 -7.35
CA PHE A 129 9.64 5.47 -6.41
C PHE A 129 10.10 6.75 -7.12
N GLU A 130 10.86 6.64 -8.22
CA GLU A 130 11.32 7.78 -9.00
C GLU A 130 10.16 8.57 -9.61
N VAL A 131 9.24 7.88 -10.31
CA VAL A 131 8.09 8.55 -10.94
C VAL A 131 7.13 9.12 -9.90
N MET A 132 6.95 8.44 -8.77
CA MET A 132 6.12 8.95 -7.67
C MET A 132 6.75 10.17 -7.00
N ALA A 133 8.05 10.13 -6.68
CA ALA A 133 8.74 11.25 -6.06
C ALA A 133 8.73 12.49 -6.97
N ALA A 134 8.93 12.30 -8.28
CA ALA A 134 8.86 13.37 -9.27
C ALA A 134 7.44 13.99 -9.30
N GLU A 135 6.39 13.17 -9.37
CA GLU A 135 5.00 13.66 -9.39
C GLU A 135 4.59 14.31 -8.05
N LEU A 136 5.04 13.81 -6.91
CA LEU A 136 4.74 14.41 -5.61
C LEU A 136 5.51 15.72 -5.39
N SER A 137 6.69 15.87 -5.98
CA SER A 137 7.53 17.07 -5.82
C SER A 137 7.08 18.24 -6.70
N ARG A 138 6.21 18.03 -7.69
CA ARG A 138 5.74 19.12 -8.56
C ARG A 138 4.84 20.11 -7.81
N PRO A 139 4.81 21.38 -8.22
CA PRO A 139 3.85 22.35 -7.71
C PRO A 139 2.40 21.89 -7.93
N ARG A 140 1.54 22.19 -6.95
CA ARG A 140 0.09 21.97 -7.03
C ARG A 140 -0.64 23.27 -6.75
N ASP A 141 -1.70 23.50 -7.50
CA ASP A 141 -2.52 24.71 -7.45
C ASP A 141 -3.92 24.46 -6.89
N ARG A 142 -4.27 23.19 -6.63
CA ARG A 142 -5.58 22.79 -6.10
C ARG A 142 -5.52 21.57 -5.18
N LYS A 143 -6.59 21.41 -4.40
CA LYS A 143 -6.91 20.20 -3.62
C LYS A 143 -7.35 19.05 -4.53
N GLY A 144 -7.25 17.82 -4.05
CA GLY A 144 -7.68 16.64 -4.79
C GLY A 144 -6.85 16.33 -6.04
N ASP A 145 -5.60 16.79 -6.09
CA ASP A 145 -4.66 16.51 -7.19
C ASP A 145 -3.68 15.40 -6.78
N TYR A 146 -4.12 14.16 -7.02
CA TYR A 146 -3.48 12.94 -6.55
C TYR A 146 -2.90 12.11 -7.70
N CYS A 147 -2.16 11.07 -7.36
CA CYS A 147 -1.62 10.11 -8.33
C CYS A 147 -1.57 8.69 -7.77
N MET A 148 -1.37 7.72 -8.64
CA MET A 148 -1.07 6.34 -8.27
C MET A 148 -0.12 5.71 -9.29
N VAL A 149 0.54 4.62 -8.92
CA VAL A 149 1.19 3.73 -9.88
C VAL A 149 0.33 2.47 -10.03
N ALA A 150 -0.10 2.20 -11.26
CA ALA A 150 -0.82 0.97 -11.58
C ALA A 150 0.14 -0.10 -12.09
N PHE A 151 -0.14 -1.35 -11.74
CA PHE A 151 0.56 -2.52 -12.25
C PHE A 151 -0.40 -3.36 -13.09
N GLN A 152 0.12 -4.27 -13.91
CA GLN A 152 -0.72 -5.18 -14.69
C GLN A 152 -1.10 -6.39 -13.84
N VAL A 153 -2.38 -6.76 -13.80
CA VAL A 153 -2.87 -7.84 -12.94
C VAL A 153 -2.10 -9.14 -13.15
N GLY A 154 -1.78 -9.50 -14.41
CA GLY A 154 -1.04 -10.72 -14.75
C GLY A 154 0.36 -10.80 -14.15
N ASN A 155 0.98 -9.66 -13.83
CA ASN A 155 2.28 -9.60 -13.16
C ASN A 155 2.17 -9.57 -11.63
N THR A 156 0.96 -9.59 -11.10
CA THR A 156 0.68 -9.47 -9.66
C THR A 156 -0.03 -10.69 -9.09
N MET A 157 -0.16 -11.77 -9.85
CA MET A 157 -0.81 -13.00 -9.40
C MET A 157 0.13 -13.87 -8.57
N SER A 158 -0.45 -14.86 -7.88
CA SER A 158 0.27 -15.90 -7.15
C SER A 158 -0.21 -17.27 -7.65
N GLU A 159 0.73 -18.20 -7.84
CA GLU A 159 0.39 -19.61 -8.14
C GLU A 159 -0.14 -20.34 -6.89
N GLY A 160 0.16 -19.84 -5.69
CA GLY A 160 -0.25 -20.43 -4.41
C GLY A 160 -1.73 -20.24 -4.05
N GLY A 161 -2.50 -19.47 -4.83
CA GLY A 161 -3.92 -19.22 -4.55
C GLY A 161 -4.42 -17.86 -5.03
N THR A 162 -5.54 -17.42 -4.45
CA THR A 162 -6.20 -16.18 -4.85
C THR A 162 -5.59 -14.94 -4.19
N VAL A 163 -5.73 -13.79 -4.85
CA VAL A 163 -5.23 -12.49 -4.40
C VAL A 163 -6.35 -11.46 -4.33
N SER A 164 -6.09 -10.33 -3.66
CA SER A 164 -7.00 -9.17 -3.63
C SER A 164 -6.32 -7.96 -4.26
N ARG A 165 -7.01 -7.28 -5.18
CA ARG A 165 -6.44 -6.16 -5.96
C ARG A 165 -7.51 -5.10 -6.19
N GLY A 166 -7.10 -3.83 -6.16
CA GLY A 166 -7.93 -2.73 -6.64
C GLY A 166 -7.94 -2.69 -8.17
N VAL A 167 -8.93 -3.32 -8.81
CA VAL A 167 -9.06 -3.32 -10.27
C VAL A 167 -9.40 -1.91 -10.74
N CYS A 168 -8.57 -1.37 -11.63
CA CYS A 168 -8.64 0.01 -12.10
C CYS A 168 -9.26 0.07 -13.50
N HIS A 169 -10.04 1.12 -13.74
CA HIS A 169 -10.33 1.61 -15.09
C HIS A 169 -9.61 2.94 -15.27
N GLU A 170 -8.81 3.04 -16.32
CA GLU A 170 -8.02 4.23 -16.64
C GLU A 170 -8.57 4.87 -17.91
N LYS A 171 -8.69 6.20 -17.90
CA LYS A 171 -9.14 7.00 -19.03
C LYS A 171 -8.32 8.28 -19.15
N ASN A 172 -7.62 8.45 -20.28
CA ASN A 172 -6.84 9.65 -20.64
C ASN A 172 -5.70 10.02 -19.66
N GLY A 173 -5.02 9.04 -19.10
CA GLY A 173 -3.96 9.17 -18.10
C GLY A 173 -4.47 9.36 -16.67
N PHE A 174 -5.78 9.21 -16.42
CA PHE A 174 -6.39 9.40 -15.12
C PHE A 174 -7.22 8.18 -14.72
N LEU A 175 -7.29 7.91 -13.43
CA LEU A 175 -8.13 6.87 -12.87
C LEU A 175 -9.59 7.32 -12.99
N ASP A 176 -10.39 6.50 -13.64
CA ASP A 176 -11.82 6.70 -13.82
C ASP A 176 -12.60 5.97 -12.72
N THR A 177 -12.26 4.70 -12.46
CA THR A 177 -12.80 3.94 -11.33
C THR A 177 -11.76 3.00 -10.73
N VAL A 178 -11.92 2.67 -9.46
CA VAL A 178 -11.18 1.59 -8.81
C VAL A 178 -12.11 0.81 -7.88
N VAL A 179 -12.08 -0.52 -8.00
CA VAL A 179 -12.91 -1.41 -7.19
C VAL A 179 -12.03 -2.51 -6.60
N GLU A 180 -12.04 -2.63 -5.27
CA GLU A 180 -11.36 -3.73 -4.59
C GLU A 180 -12.06 -5.05 -4.94
N ARG A 181 -11.34 -5.96 -5.58
CA ARG A 181 -11.80 -7.30 -5.91
C ARG A 181 -11.01 -8.31 -5.10
N THR A 182 -11.74 -9.14 -4.35
CA THR A 182 -11.16 -10.27 -3.63
C THR A 182 -11.21 -11.52 -4.50
N ASP A 183 -10.46 -12.55 -4.07
CA ASP A 183 -10.49 -13.88 -4.67
C ASP A 183 -10.19 -13.92 -6.18
N ILE A 184 -9.30 -13.03 -6.64
CA ILE A 184 -8.78 -13.06 -8.00
C ILE A 184 -7.81 -14.23 -8.11
N GLY A 185 -8.03 -15.15 -9.05
CA GLY A 185 -7.20 -16.33 -9.24
C GLY A 185 -7.11 -16.76 -10.70
N TYR A 186 -6.32 -17.80 -10.95
CA TYR A 186 -6.31 -18.48 -12.23
C TYR A 186 -7.43 -19.50 -12.32
N ALA A 187 -8.22 -19.44 -13.39
CA ALA A 187 -9.12 -20.50 -13.80
C ALA A 187 -8.31 -21.71 -14.32
N ALA A 188 -8.99 -22.85 -14.51
CA ALA A 188 -8.37 -24.07 -15.02
C ALA A 188 -7.75 -23.92 -16.42
N ASP A 189 -8.23 -22.95 -17.22
CA ASP A 189 -7.71 -22.63 -18.55
C ASP A 189 -6.59 -21.56 -18.53
N GLY A 190 -6.17 -21.11 -17.34
CA GLY A 190 -5.17 -20.06 -17.15
C GLY A 190 -5.70 -18.63 -17.23
N THR A 191 -7.01 -18.43 -17.46
CA THR A 191 -7.62 -17.10 -17.43
C THR A 191 -7.60 -16.51 -16.03
N VAL A 192 -7.33 -15.21 -15.88
CA VAL A 192 -7.49 -14.50 -14.60
C VAL A 192 -8.98 -14.19 -14.38
N GLU A 193 -9.55 -14.66 -13.28
CA GLU A 193 -10.96 -14.45 -12.94
C GLU A 193 -11.18 -14.13 -11.47
N PHE A 194 -12.33 -13.53 -11.16
CA PHE A 194 -12.83 -13.33 -9.80
C PHE A 194 -14.37 -13.45 -9.79
N THR A 195 -14.96 -13.58 -8.60
CA THR A 195 -16.42 -13.57 -8.43
C THR A 195 -16.86 -12.20 -7.94
N ASP A 196 -17.80 -11.56 -8.65
CA ASP A 196 -18.35 -10.27 -8.25
C ASP A 196 -19.37 -10.38 -7.10
N GLU A 197 -19.84 -9.24 -6.61
CA GLU A 197 -20.82 -9.13 -5.52
C GLU A 197 -22.17 -9.79 -5.83
N ASN A 198 -22.47 -10.05 -7.09
CA ASN A 198 -23.68 -10.73 -7.54
C ASN A 198 -23.48 -12.24 -7.72
N GLY A 199 -22.28 -12.76 -7.41
CA GLY A 199 -21.95 -14.17 -7.57
C GLY A 199 -21.58 -14.57 -8.99
N ASN A 200 -21.37 -13.62 -9.91
CA ASN A 200 -21.00 -13.91 -11.28
C ASN A 200 -19.48 -13.95 -11.45
N LYS A 201 -19.00 -14.91 -12.24
CA LYS A 201 -17.59 -14.96 -12.64
C LYS A 201 -17.29 -13.86 -13.64
N GLN A 202 -16.26 -13.08 -13.34
CA GLN A 202 -15.75 -12.01 -14.17
C GLN A 202 -14.32 -12.33 -14.60
N LYS A 203 -14.00 -12.06 -15.86
CA LYS A 203 -12.65 -12.26 -16.42
C LYS A 203 -11.88 -10.95 -16.42
N LEU A 204 -10.58 -11.05 -16.17
CA LEU A 204 -9.65 -9.94 -16.28
C LEU A 204 -8.61 -10.27 -17.34
N ALA A 205 -8.37 -9.33 -18.25
CA ALA A 205 -7.25 -9.43 -19.17
C ALA A 205 -5.93 -9.25 -18.38
N PRO A 206 -4.84 -9.98 -18.66
CA PRO A 206 -3.58 -9.87 -17.92
C PRO A 206 -3.01 -8.43 -17.84
N GLU A 207 -3.26 -7.61 -18.86
CA GLU A 207 -2.87 -6.22 -18.95
C GLU A 207 -3.75 -5.26 -18.15
N THR A 208 -4.85 -5.74 -17.57
CA THR A 208 -5.79 -4.91 -16.78
C THR A 208 -5.02 -4.21 -15.65
N PRO A 209 -5.13 -2.87 -15.53
CA PRO A 209 -4.43 -2.15 -14.49
C PRO A 209 -5.04 -2.45 -13.12
N VAL A 210 -4.18 -2.65 -12.14
CA VAL A 210 -4.52 -2.85 -10.74
C VAL A 210 -3.70 -1.94 -9.83
N SER A 211 -4.32 -1.48 -8.76
CA SER A 211 -3.63 -0.82 -7.67
C SER A 211 -2.99 -1.86 -6.75
N MET A 212 -1.69 -1.66 -6.49
CA MET A 212 -0.91 -2.37 -5.47
C MET A 212 -0.69 -1.50 -4.24
N ASN A 213 -1.61 -0.57 -3.94
CA ASN A 213 -1.48 0.43 -2.88
C ASN A 213 -0.27 1.37 -2.99
N MET A 214 0.23 1.65 -4.20
CA MET A 214 1.19 2.74 -4.45
C MET A 214 0.45 4.02 -4.81
N TRP A 215 0.05 4.79 -3.81
CA TRP A 215 -0.74 6.02 -3.97
C TRP A 215 0.10 7.26 -3.65
N GLY A 216 -0.25 8.41 -4.24
CA GLY A 216 0.34 9.70 -3.93
C GLY A 216 -0.74 10.73 -3.64
N PHE A 217 -0.69 11.32 -2.46
CA PHE A 217 -1.71 12.23 -1.94
C PHE A 217 -1.10 13.56 -1.48
N THR A 218 -1.98 14.55 -1.33
CA THR A 218 -1.72 15.77 -0.54
C THR A 218 -2.48 15.71 0.78
N THR A 219 -2.11 16.57 1.73
CA THR A 219 -2.62 16.50 3.11
C THR A 219 -4.13 16.71 3.23
N ASP A 220 -4.79 17.35 2.26
CA ASP A 220 -6.25 17.46 2.22
C ASP A 220 -6.95 16.09 2.10
N TYR A 221 -6.25 15.03 1.66
CA TYR A 221 -6.77 13.67 1.66
C TYR A 221 -7.18 13.18 3.06
N PHE A 222 -6.49 13.63 4.11
CA PHE A 222 -6.86 13.26 5.48
C PHE A 222 -8.23 13.83 5.87
N ASP A 223 -8.52 15.08 5.50
CA ASP A 223 -9.81 15.72 5.80
C ASP A 223 -10.98 15.01 5.10
N TYR A 224 -10.77 14.60 3.84
CA TYR A 224 -11.77 13.84 3.10
C TYR A 224 -11.95 12.42 3.67
N SER A 225 -10.84 11.78 4.02
CA SER A 225 -10.85 10.45 4.62
C SER A 225 -11.54 10.44 5.98
N GLU A 226 -11.35 11.46 6.81
CA GLU A 226 -11.97 11.53 8.14
C GLU A 226 -13.49 11.67 8.03
N LYS A 227 -13.97 12.52 7.11
CA LYS A 227 -15.41 12.66 6.81
C LYS A 227 -16.00 11.35 6.29
N ALA A 228 -15.34 10.71 5.33
CA ALA A 228 -15.79 9.44 4.78
C ALA A 228 -15.73 8.30 5.82
N PHE A 229 -14.81 8.35 6.79
CA PHE A 229 -14.73 7.39 7.87
C PHE A 229 -15.90 7.53 8.84
N VAL A 230 -16.31 8.75 9.17
CA VAL A 230 -17.52 9.01 9.98
C VAL A 230 -18.76 8.39 9.32
N GLU A 231 -18.96 8.58 8.02
CA GLU A 231 -20.08 7.97 7.30
C GLU A 231 -19.97 6.44 7.26
N PHE A 232 -18.76 5.91 7.01
CA PHE A 232 -18.51 4.47 7.07
C PHE A 232 -18.88 3.87 8.43
N LEU A 233 -18.51 4.52 9.54
CA LEU A 233 -18.81 4.04 10.89
C LEU A 233 -20.32 4.04 11.16
N LYS A 234 -21.05 5.10 10.78
CA LYS A 234 -22.52 5.14 10.94
C LYS A 234 -23.23 3.93 10.32
N GLU A 235 -22.72 3.44 9.19
CA GLU A 235 -23.33 2.33 8.45
C GLU A 235 -22.78 0.94 8.83
N ASN A 236 -21.55 0.88 9.36
CA ASN A 236 -20.79 -0.37 9.43
C ASN A 236 -20.16 -0.66 10.79
N ILE A 237 -20.32 0.20 11.80
CA ILE A 237 -19.65 0.03 13.11
C ILE A 237 -19.95 -1.35 13.72
N ASP A 238 -21.20 -1.79 13.68
CA ASP A 238 -21.64 -3.08 14.26
C ASP A 238 -21.23 -4.30 13.43
N LYS A 239 -20.67 -4.13 12.22
CA LYS A 239 -20.27 -5.23 11.34
C LYS A 239 -18.85 -5.67 11.70
N PRO A 240 -18.62 -6.85 12.30
CA PRO A 240 -17.32 -7.21 12.89
C PRO A 240 -16.16 -7.33 11.88
N LYS A 241 -16.49 -7.47 10.59
CA LYS A 241 -15.51 -7.67 9.50
C LYS A 241 -15.45 -6.51 8.51
N ALA A 242 -16.27 -5.47 8.67
CA ALA A 242 -16.29 -4.34 7.75
C ALA A 242 -14.95 -3.59 7.77
N GLU A 243 -14.49 -3.18 6.59
CA GLU A 243 -13.20 -2.52 6.39
C GLU A 243 -13.35 -1.27 5.53
N TYR A 244 -12.57 -0.25 5.90
CA TYR A 244 -12.49 1.07 5.31
C TYR A 244 -11.22 1.17 4.46
N PHE A 245 -11.40 1.02 3.14
CA PHE A 245 -10.30 0.85 2.18
C PHE A 245 -9.97 2.12 1.41
N ILE A 246 -8.69 2.30 1.06
CA ILE A 246 -8.20 3.43 0.25
C ILE A 246 -8.92 3.50 -1.11
N PRO A 247 -9.03 2.40 -1.90
CA PRO A 247 -9.75 2.41 -3.17
C PRO A 247 -11.19 2.92 -3.06
N SER A 248 -11.96 2.50 -2.05
CA SER A 248 -13.36 2.91 -1.88
C SER A 248 -13.50 4.42 -1.73
N VAL A 249 -12.61 5.03 -0.95
CA VAL A 249 -12.61 6.48 -0.67
C VAL A 249 -12.16 7.25 -1.90
N VAL A 250 -11.08 6.80 -2.54
CA VAL A 250 -10.60 7.41 -3.79
C VAL A 250 -11.69 7.38 -4.86
N ASN A 251 -12.36 6.23 -5.04
CA ASN A 251 -13.44 6.06 -6.00
C ASN A 251 -14.62 7.01 -5.72
N GLN A 252 -15.00 7.17 -4.44
CA GLN A 252 -16.03 8.15 -4.03
C GLN A 252 -15.60 9.59 -4.37
N MET A 253 -14.34 9.95 -4.12
CA MET A 253 -13.83 11.29 -4.40
C MET A 253 -13.79 11.61 -5.91
N ILE A 254 -13.43 10.63 -6.74
CA ILE A 254 -13.45 10.75 -8.20
C ILE A 254 -14.89 10.96 -8.69
N ASN A 255 -15.82 10.10 -8.28
CA ASN A 255 -17.22 10.16 -8.70
C ASN A 255 -17.96 11.43 -8.24
N SER A 256 -17.51 12.04 -7.14
CA SER A 256 -18.04 13.32 -6.64
C SER A 256 -17.34 14.56 -7.20
N GLY A 257 -16.34 14.39 -8.08
CA GLY A 257 -15.56 15.48 -8.66
C GLY A 257 -14.63 16.19 -7.66
N LEU A 258 -14.41 15.61 -6.48
CA LEU A 258 -13.56 16.16 -5.42
C LEU A 258 -12.07 15.87 -5.65
N ALA A 259 -11.75 14.85 -6.43
CA ALA A 259 -10.37 14.53 -6.78
C ALA A 259 -10.22 14.05 -8.23
N THR A 260 -8.99 14.20 -8.71
CA THR A 260 -8.48 13.51 -9.90
C THR A 260 -7.25 12.72 -9.48
N VAL A 261 -7.11 11.51 -10.01
CA VAL A 261 -5.93 10.68 -9.75
C VAL A 261 -5.21 10.41 -11.06
N ARG A 262 -4.00 10.93 -11.22
CA ARG A 262 -3.15 10.60 -12.38
C ARG A 262 -2.61 9.18 -12.24
N VAL A 263 -2.72 8.36 -13.29
CA VAL A 263 -2.11 7.04 -13.34
C VAL A 263 -0.72 7.16 -13.94
N LEU A 264 0.30 6.96 -13.10
CA LEU A 264 1.70 7.00 -13.47
C LEU A 264 2.14 5.65 -14.06
N LYS A 265 3.00 5.72 -15.07
CA LYS A 265 3.61 4.55 -15.69
C LYS A 265 4.95 4.28 -15.02
N THR A 266 5.20 3.02 -14.67
CA THR A 266 6.48 2.53 -14.16
C THR A 266 7.03 1.45 -15.09
N SER A 267 8.35 1.38 -15.23
CA SER A 267 9.04 0.25 -15.86
C SER A 267 9.35 -0.88 -14.87
N SER A 268 9.19 -0.63 -13.56
CA SER A 268 9.43 -1.64 -12.53
C SER A 268 8.36 -2.72 -12.52
N LYS A 269 8.78 -3.92 -12.09
CA LYS A 269 7.89 -5.06 -11.89
C LYS A 269 7.63 -5.24 -10.41
N TRP A 270 6.35 -5.34 -10.05
CA TRP A 270 5.94 -5.69 -8.70
C TRP A 270 6.24 -7.17 -8.42
N PHE A 271 6.62 -7.48 -7.18
CA PHE A 271 6.53 -8.83 -6.64
C PHE A 271 6.42 -8.78 -5.11
N GLY A 272 5.91 -9.84 -4.51
CA GLY A 272 5.75 -9.96 -3.06
C GLY A 272 5.44 -11.41 -2.68
N VAL A 273 5.51 -11.70 -1.38
CA VAL A 273 5.21 -13.05 -0.85
C VAL A 273 3.76 -13.09 -0.41
N THR A 274 2.82 -13.55 -1.23
CA THR A 274 1.40 -13.63 -0.81
C THR A 274 1.17 -14.89 0.03
N TYR A 275 1.76 -15.99 -0.40
CA TYR A 275 1.76 -17.29 0.27
C TYR A 275 3.19 -17.71 0.60
N ALA A 276 3.37 -18.58 1.59
CA ALA A 276 4.70 -19.09 1.96
C ALA A 276 5.46 -19.71 0.77
N ASN A 277 4.73 -20.32 -0.17
CA ASN A 277 5.29 -20.94 -1.38
C ASN A 277 5.84 -19.92 -2.40
N ASP A 278 5.49 -18.64 -2.29
CA ASP A 278 6.04 -17.59 -3.18
C ASP A 278 7.48 -17.20 -2.79
N ARG A 279 7.89 -17.55 -1.56
CA ARG A 279 9.17 -17.12 -0.98
C ARG A 279 10.40 -17.46 -1.84
N PRO A 280 10.57 -18.70 -2.37
CA PRO A 280 11.75 -19.03 -3.17
C PRO A 280 11.90 -18.16 -4.42
N VAL A 281 10.78 -17.85 -5.08
CA VAL A 281 10.77 -16.99 -6.28
C VAL A 281 11.18 -15.56 -5.93
N VAL A 282 10.70 -15.04 -4.80
CA VAL A 282 11.05 -13.70 -4.34
C VAL A 282 12.53 -13.60 -3.95
N VAL A 283 13.08 -14.59 -3.25
CA VAL A 283 14.52 -14.64 -2.92
C VAL A 283 15.39 -14.67 -4.18
N ALA A 284 15.02 -15.48 -5.18
CA ALA A 284 15.74 -15.53 -6.44
C ALA A 284 15.75 -14.17 -7.17
N LYS A 285 14.60 -13.48 -7.22
CA LYS A 285 14.50 -12.14 -7.80
C LYS A 285 15.39 -11.13 -7.09
N PHE A 286 15.46 -11.15 -5.76
CA PHE A 286 16.37 -10.27 -5.03
C PHE A 286 17.84 -10.57 -5.32
N ALA A 287 18.22 -11.85 -5.39
CA ALA A 287 19.57 -12.24 -5.78
C ALA A 287 19.94 -11.74 -7.18
N GLU A 288 19.02 -11.81 -8.15
CA GLU A 288 19.22 -11.26 -9.51
C GLU A 288 19.40 -9.73 -9.52
N LEU A 289 18.64 -9.02 -8.69
CA LEU A 289 18.73 -7.56 -8.59
C LEU A 289 20.07 -7.10 -7.98
N HIS A 290 20.60 -7.86 -7.01
CA HIS A 290 21.96 -7.64 -6.48
C HIS A 290 23.04 -8.00 -7.52
N ALA A 291 22.91 -9.16 -8.19
CA ALA A 291 23.87 -9.61 -9.19
C ALA A 291 23.96 -8.68 -10.41
N SER A 292 22.85 -8.02 -10.77
CA SER A 292 22.82 -7.02 -11.85
C SER A 292 23.33 -5.63 -11.43
N GLY A 293 23.65 -5.43 -10.15
CA GLY A 293 24.16 -4.17 -9.61
C GLY A 293 23.09 -3.10 -9.36
N GLU A 294 21.80 -3.46 -9.41
CA GLU A 294 20.71 -2.51 -9.09
C GLU A 294 20.73 -2.13 -7.61
N TYR A 295 21.06 -3.09 -6.74
CA TYR A 295 21.29 -2.89 -5.31
C TYR A 295 22.71 -3.30 -4.93
N PRO A 296 23.38 -2.55 -4.04
CA PRO A 296 24.68 -2.94 -3.49
C PRO A 296 24.53 -3.98 -2.38
N GLU A 297 25.61 -4.72 -2.07
CA GLU A 297 25.65 -5.68 -0.96
C GLU A 297 25.27 -5.05 0.40
N LYS A 298 25.57 -3.76 0.60
CA LYS A 298 25.21 -3.01 1.81
C LYS A 298 24.36 -1.79 1.45
N MET A 299 23.08 -1.83 1.84
CA MET A 299 22.12 -0.74 1.63
C MET A 299 22.08 0.29 2.79
N PHE A 300 22.25 -0.17 4.03
CA PHE A 300 22.27 0.63 5.26
C PHE A 300 23.52 0.29 6.08
#